data_AF-A0A9D2XQZ9-F1
#
_entry.id   AF-A0A9D2XQZ9-F1
#
_cell.length_a   1.000
_cell.length_b   1.000
_cell.length_c   1.000
_cell.angle_alpha   90.00
_cell.angle_beta   90.00
_cell.angle_gamma   90.00
#
_symmetry.space_group_name_H-M   'P 1'
#
loop_
_entity.id
_entity.type
_entity.pdbx_description
1 polymer ?
#
loop_
_entity_poly.entity_id
_entity_poly.type
_entity_poly.pdbx_seq_one_letter_code
_entity_poly.pdbx_strand_id
1 'polypeptide(L)'
;MGLSCFKSWKYDSSGHKGNRDVLASPGSYFFLSNSSGQGDEWLKSLNKGVWIPFTGVFGQRLEETVLYERRYGTRLVPLVVEQCVTFIRERGLHEVGLFRRPGQTSLVKELQEAFDSGERPSFSRYK
;
A
#
# COMPACT_ATOMS: atom_id res chain seq x y z
N MET A 1 -10.16 17.81 17.77
CA MET A 1 -10.77 16.93 16.75
C MET A 1 -9.63 16.27 16.01
N GLY A 2 -9.36 14.98 16.26
CA GLY A 2 -8.25 14.27 15.64
C GLY A 2 -8.74 12.93 15.12
N LEU A 3 -8.63 12.71 13.82
CA LEU A 3 -8.84 11.40 13.21
C LEU A 3 -7.48 10.71 13.14
N SER A 4 -7.39 9.50 13.68
CA SER A 4 -6.23 8.64 13.50
C SER A 4 -6.66 7.39 12.74
N CYS A 5 -5.92 7.07 11.68
CA CYS A 5 -6.17 5.93 10.81
C CYS A 5 -4.97 5.01 10.90
N PHE A 6 -5.19 3.77 11.36
CA PHE A 6 -4.14 2.77 11.50
C PHE A 6 -4.48 1.54 10.67
N LYS A 7 -3.46 0.99 9.99
CA LYS A 7 -3.56 -0.27 9.26
C LYS A 7 -3.50 -1.41 10.28
N SER A 8 -4.56 -2.19 10.42
CA SER A 8 -4.55 -3.36 11.31
C SER A 8 -3.86 -4.55 10.64
N TRP A 9 -2.86 -5.13 11.31
CA TRP A 9 -2.14 -6.33 10.87
C TRP A 9 -2.59 -7.61 11.58
N LYS A 10 -3.69 -7.57 12.33
CA LYS A 10 -4.21 -8.78 13.00
C LYS A 10 -5.66 -9.05 12.66
N TYR A 11 -5.88 -10.24 12.10
CA TYR A 11 -7.16 -10.92 12.19
C TYR A 11 -7.19 -11.65 13.53
N ASP A 12 -7.87 -11.08 14.53
CA ASP A 12 -8.18 -11.80 15.76
C ASP A 12 -9.70 -11.73 16.01
N SER A 13 -10.34 -12.90 15.96
CA SER A 13 -11.72 -13.09 16.37
C SER A 13 -11.75 -13.38 17.86
N SER A 14 -11.65 -12.35 18.70
CA SER A 14 -12.06 -12.47 20.10
C SER A 14 -12.68 -11.15 20.57
N GLY A 15 -13.97 -11.25 20.92
CA GLY A 15 -14.81 -10.09 21.17
C GLY A 15 -14.36 -9.25 22.36
N HIS A 16 -14.50 -7.93 22.23
CA HIS A 16 -14.51 -7.00 23.34
C HIS A 16 -15.75 -6.09 23.28
N LYS A 17 -16.43 -6.03 24.41
CA LYS A 17 -17.67 -5.29 24.65
C LYS A 17 -17.28 -3.85 25.02
N GLY A 18 -17.70 -2.88 24.20
CA GLY A 18 -17.76 -1.47 24.64
C GLY A 18 -16.82 -0.45 23.98
N ASN A 19 -16.67 -0.44 22.66
CA ASN A 19 -16.67 0.76 21.81
C ASN A 19 -16.80 0.23 20.37
N ARG A 20 -17.71 0.75 19.53
CA ARG A 20 -17.95 0.15 18.21
C ARG A 20 -16.89 0.66 17.23
N ASP A 21 -15.74 0.02 17.27
CA ASP A 21 -14.70 0.14 16.26
C ASP A 21 -15.25 -0.39 14.93
N VAL A 22 -15.43 0.50 13.96
CA VAL A 22 -16.01 0.10 12.68
C VAL A 22 -14.91 -0.38 11.73
N LEU A 23 -14.99 -1.65 11.36
CA LEU A 23 -14.10 -2.30 10.41
C LEU A 23 -14.43 -1.86 8.98
N ALA A 24 -13.50 -1.16 8.32
CA ALA A 24 -13.54 -0.95 6.87
C ALA A 24 -12.40 -1.71 6.21
N SER A 25 -12.69 -2.79 5.48
CA SER A 25 -11.70 -3.63 4.75
C SER A 25 -11.99 -3.57 3.24
N PRO A 26 -11.01 -3.75 2.33
CA PRO A 26 -9.94 -4.78 2.43
C PRO A 26 -8.58 -4.26 2.91
N GLY A 27 -8.09 -4.80 4.04
CA GLY A 27 -6.90 -4.35 4.78
C GLY A 27 -7.19 -3.72 6.16
N SER A 28 -8.43 -3.87 6.64
CA SER A 28 -9.04 -3.41 7.91
C SER A 28 -8.40 -2.16 8.53
N TYR A 29 -8.85 -1.00 8.05
CA TYR A 29 -8.65 0.27 8.71
C TYR A 29 -9.63 0.39 9.87
N PHE A 30 -9.10 0.72 11.03
CA PHE A 30 -9.89 1.17 12.17
C PHE A 30 -9.81 2.68 12.24
N PHE A 31 -10.95 3.33 12.43
CA PHE A 31 -10.98 4.73 12.79
C PHE A 31 -11.68 4.84 14.14
N LEU A 32 -11.00 5.51 15.06
CA LEU A 32 -11.48 5.76 16.41
C LEU A 32 -12.15 7.13 16.44
N SER A 33 -13.31 7.21 17.08
CA SER A 33 -13.98 8.47 17.37
C SER A 33 -14.33 8.55 18.85
N ASN A 34 -14.20 9.75 19.43
CA ASN A 34 -14.57 10.01 20.82
C ASN A 34 -16.08 10.23 21.00
N SER A 35 -16.89 10.14 19.94
CA SER A 35 -18.33 10.38 19.99
C SER A 35 -19.11 9.23 19.38
N SER A 36 -20.18 8.80 20.07
CA SER A 36 -21.08 7.75 19.59
C SER A 36 -21.78 8.19 18.29
N GLY A 37 -21.77 7.33 17.26
CA GLY A 37 -22.45 7.57 15.98
C GLY A 37 -21.68 8.45 14.97
N GLN A 38 -20.65 9.20 15.39
CA GLN A 38 -19.77 9.92 14.46
C GLN A 38 -19.15 8.93 13.46
N GLY A 39 -18.69 7.77 13.98
CA GLY A 39 -18.46 6.48 13.29
C GLY A 39 -19.05 6.35 11.88
N ASP A 40 -20.38 6.34 11.88
CA ASP A 40 -21.14 5.90 10.72
C ASP A 40 -21.30 7.04 9.70
N GLU A 41 -21.23 8.30 10.12
CA GLU A 41 -21.33 9.46 9.24
C GLU A 41 -20.08 9.68 8.39
N TRP A 42 -18.88 9.47 8.95
CA TRP A 42 -17.66 9.52 8.14
C TRP A 42 -17.61 8.33 7.20
N LEU A 43 -17.99 7.12 7.60
CA LEU A 43 -18.05 5.99 6.67
C LEU A 43 -19.04 6.23 5.52
N LYS A 44 -20.21 6.80 5.79
CA LYS A 44 -21.15 7.22 4.74
C LYS A 44 -20.56 8.27 3.82
N SER A 45 -19.69 9.14 4.33
CA SER A 45 -19.01 10.18 3.55
C SER A 45 -17.82 9.63 2.74
N LEU A 46 -17.05 8.71 3.31
CA LEU A 46 -15.95 8.00 2.66
C LEU A 46 -16.45 7.04 1.58
N ASN A 47 -17.56 6.34 1.83
CA ASN A 47 -18.19 5.42 0.89
C ASN A 47 -18.89 6.14 -0.28
N LYS A 48 -19.08 7.46 -0.18
CA LYS A 48 -19.60 8.30 -1.27
C LYS A 48 -18.55 8.70 -2.32
N GLY A 49 -17.29 8.34 -2.13
CA GLY A 49 -16.27 8.57 -3.15
C GLY A 49 -14.86 8.39 -2.63
N VAL A 50 -14.32 7.17 -2.79
CA VAL A 50 -12.89 6.84 -2.98
C VAL A 50 -11.92 7.70 -2.14
N TRP A 51 -12.00 7.60 -0.81
CA TRP A 51 -10.95 8.12 0.07
C TRP A 51 -10.62 7.14 1.20
N ILE A 52 -10.34 5.89 0.86
CA ILE A 52 -9.49 5.11 1.77
C ILE A 52 -8.06 5.63 1.54
N PRO A 53 -7.33 6.06 2.58
CA PRO A 53 -5.96 6.51 2.41
C PRO A 53 -5.17 5.35 1.80
N PHE A 54 -4.60 5.56 0.62
CA PHE A 54 -3.64 4.65 0.03
C PHE A 54 -2.51 4.44 1.04
N THR A 55 -2.34 3.21 1.53
CA THR A 55 -1.31 2.89 2.54
C THR A 55 -0.03 2.35 1.96
N GLY A 56 0.10 2.41 0.64
CA GLY A 56 1.27 1.95 -0.06
C GLY A 56 0.94 0.96 -1.17
N VAL A 57 1.99 0.61 -1.89
CA VAL A 57 1.99 -0.34 -2.99
C VAL A 57 2.12 -1.77 -2.44
N PHE A 58 2.94 -1.98 -1.41
CA PHE A 58 3.26 -3.30 -0.88
C PHE A 58 2.21 -3.82 0.11
N GLY A 59 1.88 -5.11 -0.01
CA GLY A 59 0.86 -5.78 0.81
C GLY A 59 -0.59 -5.34 0.49
N GLN A 60 -0.79 -4.56 -0.58
CA GLN A 60 -2.11 -4.16 -1.08
C GLN A 60 -2.59 -5.11 -2.19
N ARG A 61 -3.90 -5.14 -2.44
CA ARG A 61 -4.46 -5.90 -3.56
C ARG A 61 -4.03 -5.29 -4.88
N LEU A 62 -3.74 -6.16 -5.85
CA LEU A 62 -3.25 -5.76 -7.17
C LEU A 62 -4.20 -4.77 -7.84
N GLU A 63 -5.50 -5.04 -7.78
CA GLU A 63 -6.54 -4.21 -8.41
C GLU A 63 -6.56 -2.79 -7.82
N GLU A 64 -6.35 -2.67 -6.51
CA GLU A 64 -6.33 -1.39 -5.79
C GLU A 64 -5.09 -0.58 -6.16
N THR A 65 -3.93 -1.23 -6.22
CA THR A 65 -2.67 -0.59 -6.63
C THR A 65 -2.74 -0.09 -8.07
N VAL A 66 -3.22 -0.94 -8.99
CA VAL A 66 -3.37 -0.55 -10.40
C VAL A 66 -4.39 0.59 -10.55
N LEU A 67 -5.53 0.52 -9.84
CA LEU A 67 -6.54 1.58 -9.86
C LEU A 67 -5.97 2.92 -9.36
N TYR A 68 -5.22 2.90 -8.26
CA TYR A 68 -4.58 4.09 -7.71
C TYR A 68 -3.59 4.72 -8.68
N GLU A 69 -2.77 3.91 -9.34
CA GLU A 69 -1.75 4.37 -10.28
C GLU A 69 -2.31 4.91 -11.60
N ARG A 70 -3.59 4.62 -11.95
CA ARG A 70 -4.23 5.15 -13.17
C ARG A 70 -4.21 6.67 -13.26
N ARG A 71 -4.13 7.37 -12.12
CA ARG A 71 -3.96 8.83 -12.05
C ARG A 71 -2.68 9.33 -12.73
N TYR A 72 -1.75 8.42 -13.02
CA TYR A 72 -0.45 8.69 -13.63
C TYR A 72 -0.28 8.10 -15.03
N GLY A 73 -1.38 7.64 -15.62
CA GLY A 73 -1.42 7.01 -16.93
C GLY A 73 -2.11 5.64 -16.87
N THR A 74 -2.59 5.18 -18.01
CA THR A 74 -3.22 3.86 -18.11
C THR A 74 -2.14 2.79 -18.03
N ARG A 75 -2.01 2.14 -16.87
CA ARG A 75 -1.10 1.02 -16.64
C ARG A 75 -1.88 -0.28 -16.44
N LEU A 76 -1.33 -1.38 -16.94
CA LEU A 76 -1.89 -2.74 -16.76
C LEU A 76 -1.27 -3.47 -15.58
N VAL A 77 -0.11 -3.02 -15.12
CA VAL A 77 0.66 -3.59 -14.01
C VAL A 77 1.15 -2.47 -13.09
N PRO A 78 1.42 -2.74 -11.81
CA PRO A 78 1.99 -1.76 -10.91
C PRO A 78 3.34 -1.22 -11.39
N LEU A 79 3.61 0.05 -11.11
CA LEU A 79 4.84 0.75 -11.50
C LEU A 79 6.10 0.01 -11.04
N VAL A 80 6.09 -0.53 -9.81
CA VAL A 80 7.23 -1.30 -9.26
C VAL A 80 7.56 -2.50 -10.14
N VAL A 81 6.55 -3.20 -10.68
CA VAL A 81 6.74 -4.36 -11.55
C VAL A 81 7.34 -3.92 -12.90
N GLU A 82 6.77 -2.88 -13.50
CA GLU A 82 7.22 -2.35 -14.79
C GLU A 82 8.69 -1.88 -14.74
N GLN A 83 9.07 -1.16 -13.68
CA GLN A 83 10.43 -0.68 -13.50
C GLN A 83 11.43 -1.82 -13.26
N CYS A 84 11.07 -2.81 -12.42
CA CYS A 84 11.93 -3.96 -12.15
C CYS A 84 12.20 -4.76 -13.43
N VAL A 85 11.14 -5.05 -14.20
CA VAL A 85 11.26 -5.81 -15.46
C VAL A 85 12.10 -5.05 -16.46
N THR A 86 11.89 -3.74 -16.62
CA THR A 86 12.68 -2.90 -17.52
C THR A 86 14.16 -2.94 -17.15
N PHE A 87 14.48 -2.72 -15.88
CA PHE A 87 15.86 -2.74 -15.38
C PHE A 87 16.55 -4.09 -15.58
N ILE A 88 15.86 -5.20 -15.30
CA ILE A 88 16.40 -6.55 -15.47
C ILE A 88 16.65 -6.86 -16.95
N ARG A 89 15.77 -6.42 -17.85
CA ARG A 89 15.95 -6.60 -19.29
C ARG A 89 17.15 -5.81 -19.83
N GLU A 90 17.40 -4.62 -19.30
CA GLU A 90 18.50 -3.77 -19.72
C GLU A 90 19.85 -4.20 -19.14
N ARG A 91 19.89 -4.67 -17.89
CA ARG A 91 21.16 -4.89 -17.16
C ARG A 91 21.31 -6.27 -16.52
N GLY A 92 20.22 -6.96 -16.22
CA GLY A 92 20.24 -8.19 -15.42
C GLY A 92 20.39 -9.49 -16.20
N LEU A 93 20.23 -9.48 -17.54
CA LEU A 93 20.21 -10.71 -18.35
C LEU A 93 21.53 -11.51 -18.33
N HIS A 94 22.64 -10.85 -18.04
CA HIS A 94 23.96 -11.48 -17.96
C HIS A 94 24.46 -11.65 -16.51
N GLU A 95 23.64 -11.28 -15.52
CA GLU A 95 24.02 -11.37 -14.11
C GLU A 95 23.88 -12.80 -13.58
N VAL A 96 24.98 -13.35 -13.04
CA VAL A 96 25.00 -14.71 -12.49
C VAL A 96 24.26 -14.75 -11.16
N GLY A 97 23.28 -15.65 -11.07
CA GLY A 97 22.49 -15.81 -9.86
C GLY A 97 21.44 -14.71 -9.66
N LEU A 98 20.97 -14.10 -10.76
CA LEU A 98 19.76 -13.27 -10.77
C LEU A 98 18.61 -14.03 -10.07
N PHE A 99 17.88 -13.34 -9.20
CA PHE A 99 16.83 -13.89 -8.32
C PHE A 99 17.29 -14.94 -7.28
N ARG A 100 18.58 -15.31 -7.24
CA ARG A 100 19.14 -16.22 -6.23
C ARG A 100 19.91 -15.47 -5.15
N ARG A 101 20.71 -14.48 -5.54
CA ARG A 101 21.53 -13.69 -4.59
C ARG A 101 20.63 -12.66 -3.89
N PRO A 102 20.70 -12.52 -2.56
CA PRO A 102 19.91 -11.52 -1.85
C PRO A 102 20.39 -10.11 -2.22
N GLY A 103 19.44 -9.18 -2.35
CA GLY A 103 19.75 -7.76 -2.48
C GLY A 103 20.20 -7.14 -1.16
N GLN A 104 20.72 -5.91 -1.22
CA GLN A 104 21.10 -5.16 -0.02
C GLN A 104 19.85 -4.76 0.78
N THR A 105 19.69 -5.28 2.00
CA THR A 105 18.48 -5.09 2.82
C THR A 105 18.12 -3.63 3.06
N SER A 106 19.12 -2.76 3.31
CA SER A 106 18.88 -1.32 3.51
C SER A 106 18.30 -0.66 2.27
N LEU A 107 18.84 -0.96 1.09
CA LEU A 107 18.37 -0.43 -0.18
C LEU A 107 16.97 -0.94 -0.53
N VAL A 108 16.72 -2.25 -0.31
CA VAL A 108 15.40 -2.83 -0.54
C VAL A 108 14.35 -2.13 0.33
N LYS A 109 14.68 -1.84 1.60
CA LYS A 109 13.79 -1.12 2.51
C LYS A 109 13.55 0.33 2.05
N GLU A 110 14.60 1.05 1.66
CA GLU A 110 14.49 2.43 1.14
C GLU A 110 13.60 2.50 -0.10
N LEU A 111 13.78 1.57 -1.05
CA LEU A 111 12.95 1.51 -2.25
C LEU A 111 11.49 1.16 -1.91
N GLN A 112 11.26 0.25 -0.97
CA GLN A 112 9.90 -0.09 -0.51
C GLN A 112 9.19 1.14 0.08
N GLU A 113 9.86 1.86 0.98
CA GLU A 113 9.34 3.08 1.61
C GLU A 113 9.03 4.16 0.57
N ALA A 114 9.90 4.34 -0.44
CA ALA A 114 9.67 5.28 -1.53
C ALA A 114 8.44 4.91 -2.38
N PHE A 115 8.26 3.63 -2.74
CA PHE A 115 7.06 3.22 -3.47
C PHE A 115 5.79 3.36 -2.62
N ASP A 116 5.84 3.00 -1.34
CA ASP A 116 4.70 3.11 -0.43
C ASP A 116 4.30 4.58 -0.16
N SER A 117 5.26 5.52 -0.18
CA SER A 117 4.98 6.96 -0.11
C SER A 117 4.37 7.54 -1.41
N GLY A 118 4.38 6.75 -2.50
CA GLY A 118 3.91 7.17 -3.81
C GLY A 118 4.99 7.85 -4.67
N GLU A 119 6.26 7.83 -4.24
CA GLU A 119 7.39 8.25 -5.07
C GLU A 119 7.63 7.25 -6.21
N ARG A 120 8.44 7.69 -7.18
CA ARG A 120 8.82 6.89 -8.35
C ARG A 120 10.33 6.81 -8.43
N PRO A 121 10.97 6.01 -7.55
CA PRO A 121 12.41 5.86 -7.56
C PRO A 121 12.86 5.30 -8.91
N SER A 122 14.00 5.76 -9.42
CA SER A 122 14.59 5.31 -10.67
C SER A 122 15.74 4.34 -10.40
N PHE A 123 15.80 3.24 -11.14
CA PHE A 123 16.80 2.20 -10.91
C PHE A 123 18.15 2.43 -11.61
N SER A 124 18.31 3.50 -12.37
CA SER A 124 19.50 3.77 -13.20
C SER A 124 20.83 3.77 -12.42
N ARG A 125 20.77 4.08 -11.12
CA ARG A 125 21.91 4.21 -10.21
C ARG A 125 22.34 2.90 -9.58
N TYR A 126 21.55 1.84 -9.68
CA TYR A 126 21.82 0.55 -9.04
C TYR A 126 22.50 -0.42 -10.01
N LYS A 127 23.20 -1.40 -9.42
CA LYS A 127 23.96 -2.44 -10.10
C LYS A 127 23.69 -3.78 -9.43
#